data_AF-A0A2H9PHC0-F1
#
_entry.id   AF-A0A2H9PHC0-F1
#
_cell.length_a   1.000
_cell.length_b   1.000
_cell.length_c   1.000
_cell.angle_alpha   90.00
_cell.angle_beta   90.00
_cell.angle_gamma   90.00
#
_symmetry.space_group_name_H-M   'P 1'
#
loop_
_entity.id
_entity.type
_entity.pdbx_description
1 polymer ?
#
loop_
_entity_poly.entity_id
_entity_poly.type
_entity_poly.pdbx_seq_one_letter_code
_entity_poly.pdbx_strand_id
1 'polypeptide(L)'
;DEALKRGLNNDNFKKVDKGLYTVILKKEKDYLVCPFLGRKNWECRINGCKPFDCSLYPFILMRDKKGKAVIGVFKNCPGINKMVGGKAFQEYVYYLKKTFESEEFKEFIQKYPKHIWNYEEEAEVVEEIGLKISMS
;
A
#
# COMPACT_ATOMS: atom_id res chain seq x y z
N ASP A 1 -16.03 6.27 3.50
CA ASP A 1 -17.15 6.55 4.41
C ASP A 1 -16.97 6.00 5.82
N GLU A 2 -16.57 4.73 6.02
CA GLU A 2 -16.40 4.19 7.38
C GLU A 2 -15.23 4.82 8.16
N ALA A 3 -14.12 5.13 7.48
CA ALA A 3 -13.00 5.87 8.04
C ALA A 3 -13.44 7.21 8.66
N LEU A 4 -14.21 8.01 7.92
CA LEU A 4 -14.73 9.31 8.37
C LEU A 4 -15.67 9.19 9.57
N LYS A 5 -16.48 8.11 9.61
CA LYS A 5 -17.36 7.81 10.75
C LYS A 5 -16.58 7.48 12.04
N ARG A 6 -15.32 7.05 11.95
CA ARG A 6 -14.46 6.77 13.13
C ARG A 6 -13.62 7.98 13.59
N GLY A 7 -14.04 9.20 13.26
CA GLY A 7 -13.38 10.43 13.70
C GLY A 7 -12.11 10.79 12.92
N LEU A 8 -11.92 10.17 11.75
CA LEU A 8 -10.89 10.60 10.82
C LEU A 8 -11.31 11.92 10.18
N ASN A 9 -10.74 13.02 10.68
CA ASN A 9 -10.98 14.34 10.12
C ASN A 9 -10.57 14.36 8.63
N ASN A 10 -11.49 14.81 7.77
CA ASN A 10 -11.31 14.99 6.33
C ASN A 10 -10.03 15.77 6.00
N ASP A 11 -9.58 16.68 6.88
CA ASP A 11 -8.39 17.50 6.66
C ASP A 11 -7.08 16.71 6.52
N ASN A 12 -7.06 15.44 6.95
CA ASN A 12 -5.88 14.57 6.79
C ASN A 12 -5.95 13.70 5.53
N PHE A 13 -6.99 13.85 4.70
CA PHE A 13 -7.16 13.10 3.46
C PHE A 13 -7.38 14.04 2.28
N LYS A 14 -6.71 13.74 1.16
CA LYS A 14 -6.99 14.37 -0.13
C LYS A 14 -7.83 13.42 -0.96
N LYS A 15 -9.02 13.86 -1.36
CA LYS A 15 -9.84 13.14 -2.34
C LYS A 15 -9.13 13.19 -3.70
N VAL A 16 -8.98 12.03 -4.31
CA VAL A 16 -8.35 11.86 -5.63
C VAL A 16 -9.41 11.64 -6.70
N ASP A 17 -10.39 10.78 -6.42
CA ASP A 17 -11.55 10.51 -7.27
C ASP A 17 -12.74 10.07 -6.40
N LYS A 18 -13.87 9.72 -7.01
CA LYS A 18 -15.04 9.14 -6.35
C LYS A 18 -14.64 7.86 -5.60
N GLY A 19 -14.61 7.95 -4.28
CA GLY A 19 -14.27 6.83 -3.39
C GLY A 19 -12.77 6.65 -3.13
N LEU A 20 -11.89 7.39 -3.82
CA LEU A 20 -10.44 7.27 -3.64
C LEU A 20 -9.88 8.47 -2.86
N TYR A 21 -9.14 8.16 -1.80
CA TYR A 21 -8.54 9.14 -0.89
C TYR A 21 -7.09 8.75 -0.59
N THR A 22 -6.24 9.76 -0.43
CA THR A 22 -4.84 9.60 -0.03
C THR A 22 -4.59 10.33 1.28
N VAL A 23 -3.70 9.81 2.12
CA VAL A 23 -3.32 10.49 3.38
C VAL A 23 -2.45 11.70 3.04
N ILE A 24 -2.78 12.84 3.62
CA ILE A 24 -1.95 14.05 3.54
C ILE A 24 -0.87 13.94 4.62
N LEU A 25 0.37 13.74 4.20
CA LEU A 25 1.51 13.78 5.12
C LEU A 25 1.77 15.21 5.59
N LYS A 26 2.11 15.38 6.87
CA LYS A 26 2.45 16.67 7.45
C LYS A 26 3.94 16.87 7.41
N LYS A 27 4.39 18.04 6.95
CA LYS A 27 5.80 18.40 7.00
C LYS A 27 6.20 18.74 8.44
N GLU A 28 7.22 18.06 8.95
CA GLU A 28 7.88 18.38 10.22
C GLU A 28 9.38 18.49 9.97
N LYS A 29 9.92 19.72 10.05
CA LYS A 29 11.30 20.04 9.66
C LYS A 29 11.56 19.53 8.22
N ASP A 30 12.48 18.56 8.08
CA ASP A 30 12.94 18.00 6.81
C ASP A 30 12.25 16.68 6.44
N TYR A 31 11.27 16.22 7.24
CA TYR A 31 10.60 14.94 7.04
C TYR A 31 9.09 15.10 6.86
N LEU A 32 8.49 14.14 6.17
CA LEU A 32 7.05 13.98 6.06
C LEU A 32 6.57 12.95 7.09
N VAL A 33 5.54 13.30 7.84
CA VAL A 33 5.03 12.52 8.97
C VAL A 33 3.57 12.18 8.74
N CYS A 34 3.22 10.91 8.95
CA CYS A 34 1.84 10.47 8.94
C CYS A 34 1.07 11.16 10.08
N PRO A 35 -0.06 11.85 9.80
CA PRO A 35 -0.83 12.55 10.83
C PRO A 35 -1.47 11.59 11.85
N PHE A 36 -1.52 10.28 11.56
CA PHE A 36 -2.09 9.27 12.44
C PHE A 36 -1.06 8.57 13.32
N LEU A 37 0.24 8.86 13.17
CA LEU A 37 1.29 8.31 14.02
C LEU A 37 1.22 8.91 15.42
N GLY A 38 0.92 8.08 16.42
CA GLY A 38 0.96 8.45 17.83
C GLY A 38 2.40 8.56 18.31
N ARG A 39 2.89 9.78 18.53
CA ARG A 39 4.29 10.06 18.91
C ARG A 39 4.75 9.46 20.24
N LYS A 40 3.81 9.20 21.16
CA LYS A 40 4.14 8.69 22.50
C LYS A 40 4.61 7.22 22.46
N ASN A 41 3.92 6.39 21.68
CA ASN A 41 4.13 4.94 21.63
C ASN A 41 4.50 4.42 20.24
N TRP A 42 4.59 5.30 19.23
CA TRP A 42 4.79 4.97 17.81
C TRP A 42 3.69 4.10 17.21
N GLU A 43 2.47 4.20 17.76
CA GLU A 43 1.32 3.42 17.33
C GLU A 43 0.45 4.17 16.32
N CYS A 44 -0.12 3.44 15.37
CA CYS A 44 -1.08 4.01 14.41
C CYS A 44 -2.44 4.21 15.08
N ARG A 45 -2.89 5.47 15.21
CA ARG A 45 -4.18 5.82 15.84
C ARG A 45 -5.41 5.31 15.08
N ILE A 46 -5.22 4.82 13.85
CA ILE A 46 -6.29 4.36 12.96
C ILE A 46 -6.16 2.87 12.64
N ASN A 47 -5.54 2.10 13.53
CA ASN A 47 -5.18 0.70 13.29
C ASN A 47 -6.34 -0.17 12.75
N GLY A 48 -7.59 0.12 13.13
CA GLY A 48 -8.79 -0.58 12.64
C GLY A 48 -9.43 -0.03 11.36
N CYS A 49 -8.87 1.02 10.76
CA CYS A 49 -9.32 1.68 9.52
C CYS A 49 -8.14 2.14 8.67
N LYS A 50 -7.05 1.37 8.67
CA LYS A 50 -5.85 1.71 7.91
C LYS A 50 -6.20 1.87 6.42
N PRO A 51 -5.63 2.85 5.72
CA PRO A 51 -5.64 2.88 4.27
C PRO A 51 -5.12 1.56 3.71
N PHE A 52 -5.52 1.26 2.48
CA PHE A 52 -5.15 0.02 1.80
C PHE A 52 -3.63 -0.22 1.83
N ASP A 53 -2.81 0.71 1.35
CA ASP A 53 -1.34 0.60 1.39
C ASP A 53 -0.79 0.38 2.81
N CYS A 54 -1.34 1.07 3.82
CA CYS A 54 -0.91 0.91 5.20
C CYS A 54 -1.30 -0.46 5.80
N SER A 55 -2.31 -1.11 5.24
CA SER A 55 -2.74 -2.45 5.64
C SER A 55 -1.90 -3.54 4.97
N LEU A 56 -1.31 -3.23 3.82
CA LEU A 56 -0.43 -4.14 3.09
C LEU A 56 0.99 -4.19 3.66
N TYR A 57 1.49 -3.10 4.27
CA TYR A 57 2.85 -3.03 4.79
C TYR A 57 3.20 -4.27 5.65
N PRO A 58 4.31 -4.98 5.38
CA PRO A 58 5.46 -4.58 4.57
C PRO A 58 5.41 -4.95 3.08
N PHE A 59 4.27 -5.40 2.58
CA PHE A 59 4.04 -5.62 1.15
C PHE A 59 3.64 -4.34 0.45
N ILE A 60 3.99 -4.23 -0.82
CA ILE A 60 3.60 -3.14 -1.70
C ILE A 60 3.17 -3.67 -3.08
N LEU A 61 2.19 -2.99 -3.69
CA LEU A 61 1.89 -3.15 -5.10
C LEU A 61 2.64 -2.06 -5.87
N MET A 62 3.56 -2.47 -6.73
CA MET A 62 4.40 -1.55 -7.48
C MET A 62 4.51 -1.94 -8.94
N ARG A 63 5.10 -1.06 -9.73
CA ARG A 63 5.52 -1.32 -11.11
C ARG A 63 6.96 -1.79 -11.13
N ASP A 64 7.25 -2.85 -11.88
CA ASP A 64 8.63 -3.20 -12.20
C ASP A 64 9.24 -2.20 -13.20
N LYS A 65 10.54 -2.35 -13.47
CA LYS A 65 11.27 -1.49 -14.43
C LYS A 65 10.73 -1.57 -15.87
N LYS A 66 9.89 -2.55 -16.19
CA LYS A 66 9.25 -2.77 -17.50
C LYS A 66 7.77 -2.32 -17.52
N GLY A 67 7.27 -1.77 -16.40
CA GLY A 67 5.90 -1.31 -16.23
C GLY A 67 4.88 -2.42 -15.93
N LYS A 68 5.32 -3.63 -15.58
CA LYS A 68 4.41 -4.69 -15.11
C LYS A 68 4.04 -4.48 -13.64
N ALA A 69 2.81 -4.80 -13.27
CA ALA A 69 2.39 -4.83 -11.88
C ALA A 69 3.05 -6.03 -11.15
N VAL A 70 3.64 -5.77 -9.98
CA VAL A 70 4.30 -6.79 -9.15
C VAL A 70 4.01 -6.55 -7.67
N ILE A 71 4.09 -7.62 -6.89
CA ILE A 71 4.06 -7.55 -5.42
C ILE A 71 5.51 -7.49 -4.94
N GLY A 72 5.83 -6.42 -4.23
CA GLY A 72 7.11 -6.23 -3.53
C GLY A 72 6.97 -6.47 -2.03
N VAL A 73 8.08 -6.76 -1.36
CA VAL A 73 8.18 -6.81 0.11
C VAL A 73 9.44 -6.12 0.61
N PHE A 74 9.29 -5.29 1.64
CA PHE A 74 10.43 -4.64 2.30
C PHE A 74 11.14 -5.59 3.27
N LYS A 75 12.26 -6.17 2.83
CA LYS A 75 13.09 -7.12 3.63
C LYS A 75 13.86 -6.47 4.78
N ASN A 76 13.92 -5.15 4.85
CA ASN A 76 14.43 -4.46 6.03
C ASN A 76 13.41 -4.43 7.19
N CYS A 77 12.16 -4.84 6.96
CA CYS A 77 11.14 -4.91 8.01
C CYS A 77 11.42 -6.07 8.99
N PRO A 78 11.68 -5.81 10.28
CA PRO A 78 11.98 -6.87 11.26
C PRO A 78 10.85 -7.90 11.42
N GLY A 79 9.60 -7.49 11.18
CA GLY A 79 8.42 -8.34 11.28
C GLY A 79 8.39 -9.42 10.21
N ILE A 80 8.78 -9.09 8.97
CA ILE A 80 8.70 -10.03 7.85
C ILE A 80 9.90 -11.00 7.83
N ASN A 81 11.06 -10.57 8.30
CA ASN A 81 12.30 -11.35 8.23
C ASN A 81 12.23 -12.73 8.89
N LYS A 82 11.36 -12.88 9.90
CA LYS A 82 11.12 -14.16 10.57
C LYS A 82 10.12 -15.06 9.85
N MET A 83 9.40 -14.52 8.87
CA MET A 83 8.28 -15.17 8.17
C MET A 83 8.55 -15.40 6.68
N VAL A 84 9.48 -14.66 6.06
CA VAL A 84 9.83 -14.81 4.63
C VAL A 84 10.13 -16.28 4.32
N GLY A 85 9.51 -16.79 3.25
CA GLY A 85 9.68 -18.17 2.78
C GLY A 85 8.87 -19.22 3.55
N GLY A 86 8.24 -18.85 4.67
CA GLY A 86 7.34 -19.73 5.42
C GLY A 86 5.96 -19.88 4.77
N LYS A 87 5.20 -20.88 5.23
CA LYS A 87 3.84 -21.18 4.71
C LYS A 87 2.89 -19.98 4.78
N ALA A 88 2.81 -19.31 5.93
CA ALA A 88 1.92 -18.15 6.12
C ALA A 88 2.28 -16.99 5.18
N PHE A 89 3.57 -16.81 4.89
CA PHE A 89 4.02 -15.81 3.93
C PHE A 89 3.55 -16.16 2.51
N GLN A 90 3.74 -17.40 2.08
CA GLN A 90 3.31 -17.87 0.76
C GLN A 90 1.78 -17.80 0.60
N GLU A 91 1.03 -18.19 1.63
CA GLU A 91 -0.44 -18.08 1.64
C GLU A 91 -0.89 -16.63 1.50
N TYR A 92 -0.22 -15.69 2.16
CA TYR A 92 -0.55 -14.27 2.06
C TYR A 92 -0.16 -13.68 0.69
N VAL A 93 1.00 -14.02 0.14
CA VAL A 93 1.39 -13.63 -1.22
C VAL A 93 0.38 -14.16 -2.24
N TYR A 94 -0.05 -15.41 -2.10
CA TYR A 94 -1.08 -15.99 -2.96
C TYR A 94 -2.43 -15.27 -2.83
N TYR A 95 -2.85 -14.93 -1.61
CA TYR A 95 -4.04 -14.11 -1.37
C TYR A 95 -3.95 -12.76 -2.08
N LEU A 96 -2.84 -12.03 -1.91
CA LEU A 96 -2.61 -10.74 -2.57
C LEU A 96 -2.64 -10.87 -4.09
N LYS A 97 -1.99 -11.90 -4.64
CA LYS A 97 -2.01 -12.19 -6.08
C LYS A 97 -3.44 -12.35 -6.57
N LYS A 98 -4.25 -13.18 -5.91
CA LYS A 98 -5.65 -13.39 -6.29
C LYS A 98 -6.49 -12.13 -6.18
N THR A 99 -6.26 -11.31 -5.16
CA THR A 99 -6.92 -10.01 -5.04
C THR A 99 -6.54 -9.09 -6.21
N PHE A 100 -5.26 -8.96 -6.53
CA PHE A 100 -4.79 -8.02 -7.57
C PHE A 100 -5.03 -8.53 -9.00
N GLU A 101 -5.19 -9.83 -9.18
CA GLU A 101 -5.59 -10.45 -10.45
C GLU A 101 -7.11 -10.44 -10.68
N SER A 102 -7.92 -10.02 -9.70
CA SER A 102 -9.35 -9.84 -9.91
C SER A 102 -9.63 -8.73 -10.91
N GLU A 103 -10.69 -8.86 -11.70
CA GLU A 103 -11.03 -7.87 -12.73
C GLU A 103 -11.29 -6.48 -12.14
N GLU A 104 -12.02 -6.41 -11.02
CA GLU A 104 -12.25 -5.15 -10.29
C GLU A 104 -10.95 -4.45 -9.92
N PHE A 105 -9.96 -5.20 -9.42
CA PHE A 105 -8.69 -4.62 -9.00
C PHE A 105 -7.80 -4.24 -10.20
N LYS A 106 -7.82 -5.01 -11.29
CA LYS A 106 -7.14 -4.64 -12.54
C LYS A 106 -7.72 -3.36 -13.15
N GLU A 107 -9.05 -3.22 -13.15
CA GLU A 107 -9.74 -2.00 -13.57
C GLU A 107 -9.32 -0.80 -12.70
N PHE A 108 -9.25 -0.99 -11.38
CA PHE A 108 -8.75 0.02 -10.46
C PHE A 108 -7.31 0.46 -10.80
N ILE A 109 -6.40 -0.50 -11.02
CA ILE A 109 -5.01 -0.22 -11.38
C ILE A 109 -4.92 0.57 -12.70
N GLN A 110 -5.68 0.17 -13.72
CA GLN A 110 -5.69 0.85 -15.02
C GLN A 110 -6.32 2.24 -14.94
N LYS A 111 -7.32 2.43 -14.09
CA LYS A 111 -7.95 3.74 -13.87
C LYS A 111 -7.04 4.70 -13.11
N TYR A 112 -6.22 4.20 -12.20
CA TYR A 112 -5.38 5.03 -11.31
C TYR A 112 -3.89 4.64 -11.33
N PRO A 113 -3.23 4.58 -12.51
CA PRO A 113 -1.87 4.06 -12.64
C PRO A 113 -0.83 4.87 -11.87
N LYS A 114 -1.08 6.17 -11.67
CA LYS A 114 -0.24 7.09 -10.89
C LYS A 114 -0.26 6.83 -9.38
N HIS A 115 -1.22 6.04 -8.91
CA HIS A 115 -1.36 5.65 -7.50
C HIS A 115 -0.73 4.29 -7.20
N ILE A 116 -0.22 3.60 -8.22
CA ILE A 116 0.61 2.41 -8.03
C ILE A 116 2.04 2.86 -7.83
N TRP A 117 2.72 2.27 -6.85
CA TRP A 117 4.09 2.61 -6.51
C TRP A 117 4.99 2.43 -7.74
N ASN A 118 6.01 3.29 -7.84
CA ASN A 118 7.10 3.06 -8.77
C ASN A 118 7.94 1.87 -8.28
N TYR A 119 8.88 1.43 -9.10
CA TYR A 119 9.85 0.45 -8.66
C TYR A 119 10.64 0.97 -7.46
N GLU A 120 10.64 0.21 -6.36
CA GLU A 120 11.38 0.52 -5.14
C GLU A 120 12.57 -0.44 -5.00
N GLU A 121 13.80 0.09 -4.96
CA GLU A 121 15.02 -0.73 -4.89
C GLU A 121 15.14 -1.52 -3.59
N GLU A 122 14.57 -1.01 -2.50
CA GLU A 122 14.57 -1.68 -1.19
C GLU A 122 13.51 -2.79 -1.07
N ALA A 123 12.60 -2.90 -2.04
CA ALA A 123 11.57 -3.92 -2.07
C ALA A 123 11.99 -5.09 -2.96
N GLU A 124 11.95 -6.31 -2.42
CA GLU A 124 12.13 -7.51 -3.22
C GLU A 124 10.83 -7.90 -3.90
N VAL A 125 10.87 -8.16 -5.20
CA VAL A 125 9.75 -8.72 -5.95
C VAL A 125 9.53 -10.16 -5.54
N VAL A 126 8.31 -10.46 -5.08
CA VAL A 126 7.92 -11.80 -4.60
C VAL A 126 6.89 -12.46 -5.50
N GLU A 127 6.19 -11.69 -6.33
CA GLU A 127 5.20 -12.22 -7.27
C GLU A 127 4.91 -11.24 -8.41
N GLU A 128 4.66 -11.77 -9.61
CA GLU A 128 4.17 -11.00 -10.76
C GLU A 128 2.64 -11.02 -10.78
N ILE A 129 2.04 -9.87 -11.11
CA ILE A 129 0.62 -9.78 -11.46
C ILE A 129 0.53 -9.78 -12.98
N GLY A 130 -0.40 -10.56 -13.54
CA GLY A 130 -0.64 -10.66 -14.98
C GLY A 130 -1.22 -9.39 -15.65
N LEU A 131 -0.72 -8.20 -15.28
CA LEU A 131 -1.19 -6.90 -15.75
C LEU A 131 0.01 -5.99 -16.06
N LYS A 132 0.01 -5.38 -17.26
CA LYS A 132 0.93 -4.29 -17.60
C LYS A 132 0.24 -2.95 -17.36
N ILE A 133 0.89 -2.07 -16.62
CA ILE A 133 0.34 -0.76 -16.25
C ILE A 133 0.77 0.24 -17.33
N SER A 134 -0.21 0.75 -18.06
CA SER A 134 0.00 1.80 -19.07
C SER A 134 -0.08 3.17 -18.40
N MET A 135 0.91 4.02 -18.63
CA MET A 135 0.85 5.43 -18.25
C MET A 135 0.08 6.18 -19.33
N SER A 136 -1.16 6.58 -19.03
CA SER A 136 -1.93 7.56 -19.81
C SER A 136 -1.76 8.98 -19.28
#